data_AF-A0A141RFN7-F1
#
_entry.id   AF-A0A141RFN7-F1
#
_cell.length_a   1.000
_cell.length_b   1.000
_cell.length_c   1.000
_cell.angle_alpha   90.00
_cell.angle_beta   90.00
_cell.angle_gamma   90.00
#
_symmetry.space_group_name_H-M   'P 1'
#
loop_
_entity.id
_entity.type
_entity.pdbx_description
1 polymer ?
#
loop_
_entity_poly.entity_id
_entity_poly.type
_entity_poly.pdbx_seq_one_letter_code
_entity_poly.pdbx_strand_id
1 'polypeptide(L)' 'LPVNGRTVYQGYLFVGQQLLNESGMRHHPVTPMEDAHLGRLIE' A
#
# COMPACT_ATOMS: atom_id res chain seq x y z
N LEU A 1 -0.79 9.98 -4.36
CA LEU A 1 -0.09 11.17 -4.92
C LEU A 1 1.13 10.64 -5.66
N PRO A 2 1.07 10.55 -7.00
CA PRO A 2 2.13 9.95 -7.82
C PRO A 2 3.52 10.58 -7.57
N VAL A 3 3.55 11.88 -7.26
CA VAL A 3 4.77 12.63 -6.87
C VAL A 3 5.51 12.01 -5.68
N ASN A 4 4.79 11.40 -4.73
CA ASN A 4 5.39 10.77 -3.54
C ASN A 4 5.65 9.27 -3.74
N GLY A 5 5.66 8.80 -4.99
CA GLY A 5 5.79 7.39 -5.31
C GLY A 5 4.59 6.54 -4.86
N ARG A 6 3.41 7.13 -4.67
CA ARG A 6 2.20 6.36 -4.32
C ARG A 6 1.22 6.34 -5.49
N THR A 7 1.05 5.18 -6.09
CA THR A 7 0.19 4.93 -7.24
C THR A 7 -0.83 3.84 -6.92
N VAL A 8 -1.97 3.85 -7.62
CA VAL A 8 -3.00 2.83 -7.50
C VAL A 8 -3.22 2.23 -8.88
N TYR A 9 -3.24 0.90 -8.95
CA TYR A 9 -3.50 0.17 -10.18
C TYR A 9 -4.38 -1.04 -9.87
N GLN A 10 -5.50 -1.18 -10.59
CA GLN A 10 -6.46 -2.27 -10.40
C GLN A 10 -6.91 -2.46 -8.94
N GLY A 11 -7.06 -1.36 -8.20
CA GLY A 11 -7.46 -1.38 -6.77
C GLY A 11 -6.32 -1.66 -5.79
N TYR A 12 -5.11 -1.98 -6.24
CA TYR A 12 -3.95 -2.19 -5.39
C TYR A 12 -3.13 -0.90 -5.21
N LEU A 13 -2.76 -0.59 -3.98
CA LEU A 13 -1.89 0.53 -3.63
C LEU A 13 -0.41 0.11 -3.72
N PHE A 14 0.36 0.90 -4.46
CA PHE A 14 1.81 0.74 -4.62
C PHE A 14 2.55 1.87 -3.90
N VAL A 15 3.71 1.53 -3.32
CA VAL A 15 4.69 2.43 -2.72
C VAL A 15 6.01 2.23 -3.46
N GLY A 16 6.38 3.20 -4.30
CA GLY A 16 7.43 3.08 -5.29
C GLY A 16 7.05 2.01 -6.32
N GLN A 17 7.88 0.97 -6.40
CA GLN A 17 7.72 -0.17 -7.32
C GLN A 17 7.12 -1.41 -6.62
N GLN A 18 6.78 -1.31 -5.33
CA GLN A 18 6.34 -2.44 -4.50
C GLN A 18 4.87 -2.25 -4.09
N LEU A 19 4.18 -3.37 -3.83
CA LEU A 19 2.85 -3.33 -3.19
C LEU A 19 2.95 -2.81 -1.75
N LEU A 20 1.88 -2.20 -1.25
CA LEU A 20 1.82 -1.68 0.13
C LEU A 20 2.27 -2.74 1.15
N ASN A 21 1.80 -3.97 1.01
CA ASN A 21 2.07 -5.08 1.92
C ASN A 21 3.41 -5.80 1.72
N GLU A 22 4.18 -5.39 0.71
CA GLU A 22 5.56 -5.81 0.45
C GLU A 22 6.57 -4.69 0.72
N SER A 23 6.08 -3.48 0.95
CA SER A 23 6.90 -2.33 1.32
C SER A 23 7.24 -2.34 2.81
N GLY A 24 8.02 -1.34 3.27
CA GLY A 24 8.25 -1.12 4.69
C GLY A 24 6.97 -0.94 5.52
N MET A 25 5.83 -0.62 4.89
CA MET A 25 4.54 -0.53 5.57
C MET A 25 4.04 -1.87 6.11
N ARG A 26 4.53 -3.00 5.61
CA ARG A 26 4.19 -4.34 6.14
C ARG A 26 4.48 -4.46 7.63
N HIS A 27 5.61 -3.90 8.08
CA HIS A 27 6.07 -3.98 9.46
C HIS A 27 6.02 -2.61 10.15
N HIS A 28 5.14 -1.71 9.70
CA HIS A 28 5.01 -0.38 10.30
C HIS A 28 4.68 -0.51 11.80
N PRO A 29 5.35 0.21 12.71
CA PRO A 29 5.30 -0.05 14.14
C PRO A 29 3.93 0.18 14.79
N VAL A 30 3.05 0.95 14.15
CA VAL A 30 1.72 1.31 14.70
C VAL A 30 0.59 0.81 13.82
N THR A 31 0.82 0.69 12.52
CA THR A 31 -0.23 0.40 11.51
C THR A 31 0.34 -0.53 10.45
N PRO A 32 0.70 -1.77 10.81
CA PRO A 32 1.20 -2.75 9.85
C PRO A 32 0.15 -3.01 8.78
N MET A 33 0.58 -3.00 7.51
CA MET A 33 -0.30 -3.17 6.36
C MET A 33 0.00 -4.50 5.68
N GLU A 34 -0.83 -5.52 5.89
CA GLU A 34 -0.63 -6.87 5.33
C GLU A 34 -1.35 -7.07 3.99
N ASP A 35 -2.21 -6.13 3.61
CA ASP A 35 -2.92 -6.08 2.34
C ASP A 35 -2.63 -4.79 1.57
N ALA A 36 -2.63 -4.87 0.25
CA ALA A 36 -2.47 -3.74 -0.65
C ALA A 36 -3.77 -3.38 -1.38
N HIS A 37 -4.82 -4.23 -1.35
CA HIS A 37 -6.07 -3.96 -2.04
C HIS A 37 -6.94 -2.97 -1.27
N LEU A 38 -7.11 -1.76 -1.82
CA LEU A 38 -7.84 -0.67 -1.16
C LEU A 38 -9.29 -1.01 -0.85
N GLY A 39 -9.95 -1.80 -1.69
CA GLY A 39 -11.34 -2.23 -1.41
C GLY A 39 -11.46 -3.00 -0.10
N ARG A 40 -10.50 -3.88 0.21
CA ARG A 40 -10.52 -4.69 1.44
C ARG A 40 -10.05 -3.92 2.68
N LEU A 41 -9.35 -2.80 2.47
CA LEU A 41 -8.86 -1.95 3.57
C LEU A 41 -9.87 -0.89 4.02
N ILE A 42 -10.85 -0.55 3.18
CA ILE A 42 -11.81 0.53 3.43
C ILE A 42 -13.20 -0.01 3.84
N GLU A 43 -13.47 -1.29 3.57
CA GLU A 43 -14.60 -2.03 4.15
C GLU A 43 -14.56 -2.04 5.69
#